data_AF-A0A0F8VQV7-F1
#
_entry.id   AF-A0A0F8VQV7-F1
#
_cell.length_a   1.000
_cell.length_b   1.000
_cell.length_c   1.000
_cell.angle_alpha   90.00
_cell.angle_beta   90.00
_cell.angle_gamma   90.00
#
_symmetry.space_group_name_H-M   'P 1'
#
loop_
_entity.id
_entity.type
_entity.pdbx_description
1 polymer ?
#
loop_
_entity_poly.entity_id
_entity_poly.type
_entity_poly.pdbx_seq_one_letter_code
_entity_poly.pdbx_strand_id
1 'polypeptide(L)'
;DGRRSNPHQPLGGFYDRASDALKHSLLTFTRADIPTVADAFAEAIAEHRYTCYACAIMPDHVHLLIRKHRHTYEKMIESLQRRARLRLCELSRRPADHPVWATGGWSVFLDRPDDIRRTVRYIDDNPLKLNRSRQRWPFVTPYDGWPLHPGHHPNSPYARRLRGNGQSRAS
;
A
#
# COMPACT_ATOMS: atom_id res chain seq x y z
N ASP A 1 -22.50 16.12 -15.17
CA ASP A 1 -21.65 17.17 -14.59
C ASP A 1 -20.90 16.58 -13.39
N GLY A 2 -19.66 16.14 -13.61
CA GLY A 2 -18.95 15.24 -12.70
C GLY A 2 -17.75 15.94 -12.06
N ARG A 3 -17.90 16.37 -10.80
CA ARG A 3 -16.78 16.88 -10.00
C ARG A 3 -15.78 15.76 -9.75
N ARG A 4 -14.62 15.85 -10.40
CA ARG A 4 -13.41 15.12 -10.03
C ARG A 4 -12.95 15.66 -8.68
N SER A 5 -12.99 14.84 -7.64
CA SER A 5 -12.37 15.16 -6.34
C SER A 5 -10.85 15.06 -6.47
N ASN A 6 -10.18 16.11 -5.99
CA ASN A 6 -8.72 16.32 -6.05
C ASN A 6 -8.05 15.58 -4.87
N PRO A 7 -7.00 14.75 -5.07
CA PRO A 7 -6.42 13.86 -4.05
C PRO A 7 -5.52 14.52 -2.99
N HIS A 8 -5.59 15.83 -2.81
CA HIS A 8 -4.64 16.60 -1.98
C HIS A 8 -5.31 17.57 -1.01
N GLN A 9 -6.19 17.07 -0.15
CA GLN A 9 -6.51 17.80 1.07
C GLN A 9 -5.79 17.11 2.25
N PRO A 10 -4.86 17.80 2.94
CA PRO A 10 -4.24 17.25 4.12
C PRO A 10 -5.32 17.01 5.18
N LEU A 11 -5.42 15.77 5.67
CA LEU A 11 -6.34 15.33 6.73
C LEU A 11 -6.04 15.97 8.11
N GLY A 12 -5.20 17.01 8.16
CA GLY A 12 -4.77 17.66 9.40
C GLY A 12 -5.90 18.25 10.24
N GLY A 13 -7.07 18.53 9.66
CA GLY A 13 -8.26 18.98 10.40
C GLY A 13 -9.32 17.89 10.66
N PHE A 14 -9.07 16.64 10.26
CA PHE A 14 -9.99 15.52 10.56
C PHE A 14 -9.68 14.92 11.94
N TYR A 15 -8.40 14.81 12.30
CA TYR A 15 -7.97 14.24 13.59
C TYR A 15 -8.36 15.11 14.80
N ASP A 16 -8.29 16.44 14.68
CA ASP A 16 -8.65 17.36 15.76
C ASP A 16 -10.14 17.35 16.14
N ARG A 17 -11.02 16.89 15.24
CA ARG A 17 -12.47 16.82 15.48
C ARG A 17 -12.97 15.41 15.77
N ALA A 18 -12.10 14.41 15.73
CA ALA A 18 -12.45 13.01 15.93
C ALA A 18 -11.84 12.41 17.22
N SER A 19 -10.99 13.15 17.95
CA SER A 19 -10.38 12.66 19.21
C SER A 19 -11.42 12.21 20.22
N ASP A 20 -12.55 12.91 20.29
CA ASP A 20 -13.58 12.72 21.32
C ASP A 20 -14.52 11.53 21.04
N ALA A 21 -14.42 10.91 19.85
CA ALA A 21 -15.25 9.79 19.42
C ALA A 21 -14.48 8.45 19.35
N LEU A 22 -13.18 8.45 19.66
CA LEU A 22 -12.35 7.27 19.50
C LEU A 22 -12.35 6.42 20.77
N LYS A 23 -12.90 5.20 20.66
CA LYS A 23 -12.90 4.17 21.72
C LYS A 23 -11.48 3.75 22.16
N HIS A 24 -10.47 4.04 21.35
CA HIS A 24 -9.06 3.74 21.62
C HIS A 24 -8.19 4.96 21.26
N SER A 25 -7.16 5.23 22.06
CA SER A 25 -6.17 6.26 21.76
C SER A 25 -5.53 6.00 20.39
N LEU A 26 -5.34 7.05 19.58
CA LEU A 26 -4.62 6.98 18.30
C LEU A 26 -3.14 6.69 18.57
N LEU A 27 -2.81 5.41 18.69
CA LEU A 27 -1.43 4.96 18.85
C LEU A 27 -0.73 4.91 17.50
N THR A 28 0.21 5.83 17.30
CA THR A 28 1.11 5.81 16.13
C THR A 28 2.22 4.79 16.31
N PHE A 29 2.73 4.23 15.21
CA PHE A 29 3.95 3.44 15.15
C PHE A 29 5.15 4.31 15.52
N THR A 30 5.81 3.93 16.61
CA THR A 30 7.10 4.48 17.00
C THR A 30 8.18 4.05 16.02
N ARG A 31 9.37 4.65 16.09
CA ARG A 31 10.52 4.22 15.29
C ARG A 31 10.88 2.74 15.53
N ALA A 32 10.63 2.21 16.72
CA ALA A 32 10.86 0.82 17.06
C ALA A 32 9.76 -0.13 16.55
N ASP A 33 8.53 0.37 16.36
CA ASP A 33 7.42 -0.42 15.82
C ASP A 33 7.60 -0.68 14.30
N ILE A 34 8.20 0.27 13.57
CA ILE A 34 8.38 0.18 12.11
C ILE A 34 9.08 -1.11 11.65
N PRO A 35 10.27 -1.49 12.16
CA PRO A 35 10.91 -2.74 11.76
C PRO A 35 10.07 -3.97 12.17
N THR A 36 9.39 -3.92 13.32
CA THR A 36 8.49 -4.98 13.78
C THR A 36 7.34 -5.24 12.79
N VAL A 37 6.73 -4.16 12.29
CA VAL A 37 5.68 -4.23 11.26
C VAL A 37 6.25 -4.75 9.93
N ALA A 38 7.45 -4.30 9.56
CA ALA A 38 8.12 -4.74 8.34
C ALA A 38 8.42 -6.24 8.35
N ASP A 39 8.92 -6.79 9.47
CA ASP A 39 9.20 -8.22 9.62
C ASP A 39 7.92 -9.05 9.54
N ALA A 40 6.85 -8.61 10.21
CA ALA A 40 5.55 -9.26 10.12
C ALA A 40 4.98 -9.23 8.69
N PHE A 41 5.17 -8.14 7.96
CA PHE A 41 4.79 -8.10 6.55
C PHE A 41 5.65 -9.02 5.69
N ALA A 42 6.95 -9.08 5.94
CA ALA A 42 7.87 -9.98 5.24
C ALA A 42 7.40 -11.44 5.36
N GLU A 43 7.02 -11.87 6.57
CA GLU A 43 6.49 -13.20 6.83
C GLU A 43 5.18 -13.47 6.07
N ALA A 44 4.21 -12.55 6.13
CA ALA A 44 2.94 -12.71 5.43
C ALA A 44 3.11 -12.70 3.89
N ILE A 45 4.02 -11.86 3.38
CA ILE A 45 4.39 -11.79 1.97
C ILE A 45 5.03 -13.10 1.52
N ALA A 46 5.95 -13.65 2.31
CA ALA A 46 6.60 -14.93 2.02
C ALA A 46 5.60 -16.10 2.06
N GLU A 47 4.80 -16.19 3.13
CA GLU A 47 3.82 -17.26 3.33
C GLU A 47 2.80 -17.34 2.18
N HIS A 48 2.30 -16.19 1.74
CA HIS A 48 1.30 -16.14 0.67
C HIS A 48 1.89 -15.92 -0.71
N ARG A 49 3.22 -15.79 -0.82
CA ARG A 49 3.97 -15.55 -2.06
C ARG A 49 3.48 -14.30 -2.81
N TYR A 50 3.23 -13.24 -2.07
CA TYR A 50 2.89 -11.94 -2.66
C TYR A 50 4.12 -11.32 -3.32
N THR A 51 3.92 -10.64 -4.46
CA THR A 51 4.95 -9.80 -5.06
C THR A 51 4.70 -8.36 -4.62
N CYS A 52 5.53 -7.85 -3.71
CA CYS A 52 5.47 -6.47 -3.25
C CYS A 52 6.46 -5.62 -4.07
N TYR A 53 5.97 -4.57 -4.73
CA TYR A 53 6.79 -3.67 -5.55
C TYR A 53 7.25 -2.42 -4.79
N ALA A 54 6.53 -2.01 -3.74
CA ALA A 54 6.91 -0.89 -2.89
C ALA A 54 6.20 -0.99 -1.54
N CYS A 55 6.86 -0.50 -0.49
CA CYS A 55 6.32 -0.44 0.86
C CYS A 55 6.88 0.78 1.61
N ALA A 56 6.00 1.56 2.23
CA ALA A 56 6.36 2.60 3.18
C ALA A 56 5.49 2.46 4.45
N ILE A 57 6.14 2.34 5.60
CA ILE A 57 5.51 2.24 6.91
C ILE A 57 5.69 3.60 7.61
N MET A 58 4.60 4.35 7.71
CA MET A 58 4.54 5.68 8.32
C MET A 58 4.04 5.56 9.77
N PRO A 59 4.21 6.59 10.62
CA PRO A 59 3.73 6.52 12.00
C PRO A 59 2.23 6.22 12.14
N ASP A 60 1.41 6.69 11.21
CA ASP A 60 -0.05 6.66 11.29
C ASP A 60 -0.71 5.78 10.22
N HIS A 61 0.04 5.38 9.18
CA HIS A 61 -0.48 4.59 8.07
C HIS A 61 0.62 3.80 7.35
N VAL A 62 0.21 2.95 6.40
CA VAL A 62 1.11 2.20 5.53
C VAL A 62 0.69 2.40 4.08
N HIS A 63 1.67 2.52 3.19
CA HIS A 63 1.47 2.38 1.76
C HIS A 63 2.12 1.09 1.27
N LEU A 64 1.37 0.30 0.51
CA LEU A 64 1.84 -0.93 -0.14
C LEU A 64 1.40 -0.95 -1.59
N LEU A 65 2.26 -1.49 -2.44
CA LEU A 65 1.94 -1.83 -3.82
C LEU A 65 2.24 -3.31 -4.03
N ILE A 66 1.18 -4.10 -4.21
CA ILE A 66 1.27 -5.56 -4.37
C ILE A 66 0.68 -5.93 -5.73
N ARG A 67 1.39 -6.78 -6.48
CA ARG A 67 0.91 -7.33 -7.76
C ARG A 67 -0.40 -8.07 -7.55
N LYS A 68 -1.30 -8.01 -8.55
CA LYS A 68 -2.52 -8.85 -8.55
C LYS A 68 -2.17 -10.30 -8.26
N HIS A 69 -2.89 -10.89 -7.30
CA HIS A 69 -2.68 -12.25 -6.83
C HIS A 69 -4.03 -13.02 -6.84
N ARG A 70 -4.02 -14.29 -6.41
CA ARG A 70 -5.25 -15.11 -6.29
C ARG A 70 -6.13 -14.69 -5.11
N HIS A 71 -5.54 -14.07 -4.09
CA HIS A 71 -6.28 -13.48 -2.98
C HIS A 71 -6.93 -12.17 -3.44
N THR A 72 -8.11 -11.85 -2.89
CA THR A 72 -8.69 -10.52 -3.04
C THR A 72 -7.87 -9.50 -2.26
N TYR A 73 -8.02 -8.21 -2.55
CA TYR A 73 -7.25 -7.20 -1.82
C TYR A 73 -7.62 -7.17 -0.33
N GLU A 74 -8.88 -7.44 0.02
CA GLU A 74 -9.35 -7.53 1.41
C GLU A 74 -8.60 -8.63 2.15
N LYS A 75 -8.48 -9.82 1.55
CA LYS A 75 -7.74 -10.95 2.14
C LYS A 75 -6.24 -10.65 2.30
N MET A 76 -5.66 -9.90 1.38
CA MET A 76 -4.25 -9.48 1.51
C MET A 76 -4.07 -8.50 2.67
N ILE A 77 -4.92 -7.48 2.76
CA ILE A 77 -4.92 -6.49 3.84
C ILE A 77 -5.11 -7.18 5.18
N GLU A 78 -6.11 -8.05 5.30
CA GLU A 78 -6.41 -8.80 6.53
C GLU A 78 -5.21 -9.62 7.00
N SER A 79 -4.56 -10.37 6.09
CA SER A 79 -3.39 -11.18 6.44
C SER A 79 -2.23 -10.33 6.97
N LEU A 80 -1.90 -9.24 6.26
CA LEU A 80 -0.81 -8.33 6.64
C LEU A 80 -1.11 -7.65 7.99
N GLN A 81 -2.31 -7.10 8.15
CA GLN A 81 -2.73 -6.42 9.37
C GLN A 81 -2.76 -7.38 10.56
N ARG A 82 -3.34 -8.58 10.38
CA ARG A 82 -3.40 -9.61 11.42
C ARG A 82 -2.01 -10.01 11.88
N ARG A 83 -1.08 -10.28 10.96
CA ARG A 83 0.30 -10.66 11.32
C ARG A 83 1.00 -9.54 12.10
N ALA A 84 0.94 -8.31 11.60
CA ALA A 84 1.58 -7.17 12.26
C ALA A 84 0.97 -6.90 13.65
N ARG A 85 -0.36 -7.01 13.78
CA ARG A 85 -1.04 -6.88 15.07
C ARG A 85 -0.55 -7.94 16.06
N LEU A 86 -0.57 -9.22 15.66
CA LEU A 86 -0.13 -10.32 16.54
C LEU A 86 1.30 -10.10 17.01
N ARG A 87 2.23 -9.77 16.09
CA ARG A 87 3.63 -9.51 16.43
C ARG A 87 3.81 -8.33 17.39
N LEU A 88 3.09 -7.22 17.17
CA LEU A 88 3.14 -6.06 18.07
C LEU A 88 2.59 -6.39 19.47
N CYS A 89 1.53 -7.19 19.56
CA CYS A 89 0.97 -7.64 20.84
C CYS A 89 1.91 -8.62 21.55
N GLU A 90 2.50 -9.58 20.85
CA GLU A 90 3.48 -10.54 21.38
C GLU A 90 4.69 -9.83 22.02
N LEU A 91 5.16 -8.75 21.39
CA LEU A 91 6.28 -7.94 21.89
C LEU A 91 5.86 -6.88 22.92
N SER A 92 4.62 -6.96 23.42
CA SER A 92 4.02 -6.00 24.36
C SER A 92 4.14 -4.53 23.89
N ARG A 93 4.21 -4.30 22.58
CA ARG A 93 4.23 -2.96 21.96
C ARG A 93 2.83 -2.37 21.87
N ARG A 94 1.80 -3.23 21.90
CA ARG A 94 0.38 -2.89 21.92
C ARG A 94 -0.34 -3.81 22.91
N PRO A 95 -1.38 -3.32 23.61
CA PRO A 95 -2.24 -4.18 24.43
C PRO A 95 -2.82 -5.35 23.62
N ALA A 96 -3.05 -6.49 24.26
CA ALA A 96 -3.50 -7.71 23.60
C ALA A 96 -4.88 -7.57 22.92
N ASP A 97 -5.72 -6.68 23.42
CA ASP A 97 -7.07 -6.34 22.92
C ASP A 97 -7.06 -5.16 21.93
N HIS A 98 -5.92 -4.49 21.73
CA HIS A 98 -5.85 -3.34 20.85
C HIS A 98 -6.06 -3.77 19.37
N PRO A 99 -6.88 -3.05 18.57
CA PRO A 99 -7.14 -3.44 17.18
C PRO A 99 -5.94 -3.17 16.26
N VAL A 100 -5.07 -2.22 16.62
CA VAL A 100 -3.87 -1.75 15.90
C VAL A 100 -4.16 -1.07 14.57
N TRP A 101 -5.06 -1.65 13.77
CA TRP A 101 -5.48 -1.15 12.47
C TRP A 101 -6.94 -0.74 12.52
N ALA A 102 -7.30 0.26 11.71
CA ALA A 102 -8.70 0.49 11.37
C ALA A 102 -9.22 -0.70 10.56
N THR A 103 -10.52 -0.99 10.67
CA THR A 103 -11.15 -2.08 9.93
C THR A 103 -11.00 -1.88 8.42
N GLY A 104 -10.43 -2.87 7.73
CA GLY A 104 -10.24 -2.86 6.28
C GLY A 104 -9.05 -2.00 5.85
N GLY A 105 -9.17 -1.38 4.69
CA GLY A 105 -8.15 -0.49 4.14
C GLY A 105 -8.58 0.05 2.78
N TRP A 106 -7.82 1.02 2.28
CA TRP A 106 -8.10 1.66 1.00
C TRP A 106 -7.30 0.99 -0.12
N SER A 107 -7.94 0.69 -1.25
CA SER A 107 -7.31 0.07 -2.40
C SER A 107 -7.63 0.81 -3.71
N VAL A 108 -6.64 0.84 -4.59
CA VAL A 108 -6.76 1.31 -5.98
C VAL A 108 -6.10 0.29 -6.89
N PHE A 109 -6.80 -0.08 -7.95
CA PHE A 109 -6.27 -0.97 -8.98
C PHE A 109 -5.56 -0.16 -10.06
N LEU A 110 -4.29 -0.50 -10.31
CA LEU A 110 -3.47 0.10 -11.36
C LEU A 110 -3.32 -0.90 -12.51
N ASP A 111 -3.58 -0.45 -13.72
CA ASP A 111 -3.59 -1.29 -14.92
C ASP A 111 -2.64 -0.79 -16.02
N ARG A 112 -1.79 0.20 -15.74
CA ARG A 112 -0.76 0.68 -16.68
C ARG A 112 0.63 0.65 -16.04
N PRO A 113 1.67 0.16 -16.74
CA PRO A 113 3.03 0.14 -16.19
C PRO A 113 3.56 1.49 -15.73
N ASP A 114 3.23 2.57 -16.44
CA ASP A 114 3.71 3.90 -16.07
C ASP A 114 3.05 4.42 -14.78
N ASP A 115 1.76 4.10 -14.57
CA ASP A 115 1.05 4.38 -13.32
C ASP A 115 1.65 3.56 -12.16
N ILE A 116 2.06 2.32 -12.42
CA ILE A 116 2.75 1.46 -11.46
C ILE A 116 4.13 2.05 -11.11
N ARG A 117 4.96 2.40 -12.10
CA ARG A 117 6.27 3.05 -11.87
C ARG A 117 6.13 4.35 -11.09
N ARG A 118 5.13 5.18 -11.42
CA ARG A 118 4.84 6.42 -10.69
C ARG A 118 4.44 6.14 -9.25
N THR A 119 3.62 5.12 -9.02
CA THR A 119 3.19 4.73 -7.68
C THR A 119 4.34 4.17 -6.84
N VAL A 120 5.23 3.37 -7.43
CA VAL A 120 6.46 2.91 -6.75
C VAL A 120 7.25 4.11 -6.23
N ARG A 121 7.53 5.11 -7.08
CA ARG A 121 8.24 6.33 -6.66
C ARG A 121 7.49 7.09 -5.57
N TYR A 122 6.18 7.26 -5.72
CA TYR A 122 5.35 7.94 -4.73
C TYR A 122 5.42 7.29 -3.34
N ILE A 123 5.39 5.96 -3.29
CA ILE A 123 5.49 5.20 -2.04
C ILE A 123 6.89 5.34 -1.45
N ASP A 124 7.93 5.14 -2.27
CA ASP A 124 9.33 5.28 -1.86
C ASP A 124 9.67 6.67 -1.29
N ASP A 125 9.07 7.72 -1.86
CA ASP A 125 9.28 9.11 -1.46
C ASP A 125 8.43 9.52 -0.25
N ASN A 126 7.47 8.69 0.19
CA ASN A 126 6.56 9.06 1.27
C ASN A 126 7.27 9.38 2.60
N PRO A 127 8.28 8.61 3.04
CA PRO A 127 9.07 8.96 4.23
C PRO A 127 9.77 10.33 4.16
N LEU A 128 10.10 10.82 2.95
CA LEU A 128 10.75 12.12 2.77
C LEU A 128 9.86 13.27 3.24
N LYS A 129 8.52 13.11 3.18
CA LYS A 129 7.56 14.11 3.68
C LYS A 129 7.67 14.35 5.20
N LEU A 130 8.26 13.38 5.93
CA LEU A 130 8.56 13.49 7.36
C LEU A 130 10.05 13.74 7.64
N ASN A 131 10.82 14.19 6.63
CA ASN A 131 12.27 14.34 6.70
C ASN A 131 13.00 13.04 7.10
N ARG A 132 12.48 11.88 6.70
CA ARG A 132 13.11 10.56 6.91
C ARG A 132 13.65 10.03 5.60
N SER A 133 14.74 9.28 5.65
CA SER A 133 15.28 8.59 4.48
C SER A 133 14.27 7.58 3.90
N ARG A 134 14.36 7.34 2.58
CA ARG A 134 13.58 6.29 1.91
C ARG A 134 13.80 4.95 2.61
N GLN A 135 12.71 4.22 2.82
CA GLN A 135 12.78 2.89 3.43
C GLN A 135 13.21 1.85 2.39
N ARG A 136 13.92 0.82 2.85
CA ARG A 136 14.38 -0.31 2.04
C ARG A 136 14.08 -1.59 2.81
N TRP A 137 13.32 -2.48 2.19
CA TRP A 137 12.85 -3.70 2.81
C TRP A 137 13.24 -4.90 1.94
N PRO A 138 13.81 -5.98 2.51
CA PRO A 138 14.23 -7.16 1.72
C PRO A 138 13.11 -7.84 0.93
N PHE A 139 11.86 -7.74 1.39
CA PHE A 139 10.69 -8.31 0.71
C PHE A 139 10.18 -7.46 -0.46
N VAL A 140 10.71 -6.24 -0.64
CA VAL A 140 10.34 -5.38 -1.78
C VAL A 140 11.16 -5.79 -2.99
N THR A 141 10.45 -6.16 -4.05
CA THR A 141 11.02 -6.56 -5.33
C THR A 141 11.02 -5.39 -6.31
N PRO A 142 12.09 -5.19 -7.10
CA PRO A 142 12.06 -4.22 -8.19
C PRO A 142 10.91 -4.53 -9.15
N TYR A 143 10.22 -3.47 -9.60
CA TYR A 143 9.11 -3.62 -10.53
C TYR A 143 9.56 -4.22 -11.87
N ASP A 144 8.91 -5.30 -12.28
CA ASP A 144 9.26 -6.15 -13.43
C ASP A 144 8.55 -5.78 -14.74
N GLY A 145 7.74 -4.71 -14.75
CA GLY A 145 6.96 -4.30 -15.92
C GLY A 145 5.56 -4.94 -16.01
N TRP A 146 5.16 -5.78 -15.05
CA TRP A 146 3.80 -6.35 -15.03
C TRP A 146 2.70 -5.25 -14.98
N PRO A 147 1.60 -5.33 -15.72
CA PRO A 147 1.15 -6.48 -16.52
C PRO A 147 1.80 -6.56 -17.90
N LEU A 148 2.41 -5.50 -18.42
CA LEU A 148 3.01 -5.48 -19.77
C LEU A 148 4.50 -5.81 -19.72
N HIS A 149 4.79 -7.11 -19.75
CA HIS A 149 6.16 -7.63 -19.86
C HIS A 149 6.39 -8.23 -21.26
N PRO A 150 7.63 -8.22 -21.78
CA PRO A 150 7.98 -8.86 -23.04
C PRO A 150 7.51 -10.33 -23.02
N GLY A 151 6.67 -10.74 -23.97
CA GLY A 151 6.05 -12.08 -24.01
C GLY A 151 4.51 -12.09 -24.00
N HIS A 152 3.85 -10.95 -23.80
CA HIS A 152 2.41 -10.87 -24.04
C HIS A 152 2.08 -11.04 -25.52
N HIS A 153 1.21 -12.00 -25.84
CA HIS A 153 0.72 -12.21 -27.20
C HIS A 153 0.17 -10.88 -27.75
N PRO A 154 0.65 -10.41 -28.92
CA PRO A 154 0.28 -9.12 -29.46
C PRO A 154 -1.24 -8.96 -29.60
N ASN A 155 -2.00 -10.04 -29.80
CA ASN A 155 -3.46 -9.97 -29.93
C ASN A 155 -4.25 -10.15 -28.62
N SER A 156 -3.60 -10.11 -27.45
CA SER A 156 -4.35 -10.19 -26.19
C SER A 156 -5.41 -9.08 -26.10
N PRO A 157 -6.61 -9.34 -25.55
CA PRO A 157 -7.65 -8.32 -25.39
C PRO A 157 -7.15 -7.06 -24.68
N TYR A 158 -6.18 -7.24 -23.78
CA TYR A 158 -5.51 -6.18 -23.03
C TYR A 158 -4.55 -5.34 -23.90
N ALA A 159 -3.69 -5.96 -24.71
CA ALA A 159 -2.83 -5.25 -25.67
C ALA A 159 -3.64 -4.50 -26.76
N ARG A 160 -4.79 -5.06 -27.17
CA ARG A 160 -5.72 -4.38 -28.09
C ARG A 160 -6.39 -3.15 -27.47
N ARG A 161 -6.82 -3.22 -26.21
CA ARG A 161 -7.42 -2.07 -25.49
C ARG A 161 -6.45 -0.90 -25.33
N LEU A 162 -5.17 -1.20 -25.10
CA LEU A 162 -4.14 -0.16 -24.96
C LEU A 162 -3.81 0.53 -26.29
N ARG A 163 -3.82 -0.19 -27.42
CA ARG A 163 -3.65 0.43 -28.75
C ARG A 163 -4.86 1.23 -29.19
N GLY A 164 -6.08 0.78 -28.90
CA GLY A 164 -7.31 1.48 -29.26
C GLY A 164 -7.48 2.87 -28.60
N ASN A 165 -6.88 3.08 -27.43
CA ASN A 165 -6.97 4.36 -26.69
C ASN A 165 -5.85 5.36 -27.03
N GLY A 166 -4.88 4.99 -27.87
CA GLY A 166 -3.75 5.85 -28.27
C GLY A 166 -3.97 6.66 -29.55
N GLN A 167 -5.08 6.44 -30.28
CA GLN A 167 -5.33 7.04 -31.60
C GLN A 167 -6.34 8.20 -31.61
N SER A 168 -6.87 8.64 -30.47
CA SER A 168 -7.85 9.74 -30.41
C SER A 168 -7.34 10.97 -29.66
N ARG A 169 -6.15 11.49 -30.04
CA ARG A 169 -5.73 12.88 -29.79
C ARG A 169 -4.69 13.32 -30.82
N ALA A 170 -5.13 13.46 -32.08
CA ALA A 170 -4.47 14.26 -33.09
C ALA A 170 -5.51 14.61 -34.17
N SER A 171 -6.20 15.72 -33.95
CA SER A 171 -6.97 16.48 -34.93
C SER A 171 -7.31 17.81 -34.30
#